data_AF-A0A1Y5FIB0-F1
#
_entry.id   AF-A0A1Y5FIB0-F1
#
_cell.length_a   1.000
_cell.length_b   1.000
_cell.length_c   1.000
_cell.angle_alpha   90.00
_cell.angle_beta   90.00
_cell.angle_gamma   90.00
#
_symmetry.space_group_name_H-M   'P 1'
#
loop_
_entity.id
_entity.type
_entity.pdbx_description
1 polymer ?
#
loop_
_entity_poly.entity_id
_entity_poly.type
_entity_poly.pdbx_seq_one_letter_code
_entity_poly.pdbx_strand_id
1 'polypeptide(L)'
;MRPLSTQEFNLFKQLIFDIAGIDLKENKKTLVSSRLQKRLVHHSLNTFGEYFALLNADKSGAEKQVMVDLLTTNETYFFREPAHFDFLVDVLHHRAAGGHFRIWSAASSSGQEAYSMAMILADKLGKVPWEVVGTDLSSRVLETARTGLYSMMRTEGITQDYLRRFCLKGGGPHEGELLIIPELRSRVTFTHANLNTMLPDIGLFDVIFLRNVMIYFNDDTKRTIIKRILERLKPGGYLIVGHSESLKGLSDCVTAVKPTVYQQQAA
;
A
#
# COMPACT_ATOMS: atom_id res chain seq x y z
N MET A 1 -7.46 10.35 -32.30
CA MET A 1 -7.81 10.63 -30.88
C MET A 1 -7.09 11.90 -30.46
N ARG A 2 -7.82 12.87 -29.89
CA ARG A 2 -7.28 14.20 -29.54
C ARG A 2 -6.35 14.10 -28.31
N PRO A 3 -5.20 14.79 -28.26
CA PRO A 3 -4.34 14.79 -27.09
C PRO A 3 -5.02 15.47 -25.90
N LEU A 4 -4.69 15.03 -24.68
CA LEU A 4 -5.18 15.62 -23.44
C LEU A 4 -4.81 17.11 -23.36
N SER A 5 -5.81 17.99 -23.32
CA SER A 5 -5.59 19.42 -23.14
C SER A 5 -5.17 19.75 -21.70
N THR A 6 -4.63 20.95 -21.48
CA THR A 6 -4.26 21.38 -20.11
C THR A 6 -5.50 21.58 -19.24
N GLN A 7 -6.61 22.05 -19.82
CA GLN A 7 -7.89 22.17 -19.11
C GLN A 7 -8.42 20.81 -18.67
N GLU A 8 -8.46 19.82 -19.57
CA GLU A 8 -8.88 18.45 -19.23
C GLU A 8 -7.94 17.82 -18.21
N PHE A 9 -6.62 18.02 -18.33
CA PHE A 9 -5.66 17.54 -17.34
C PHE A 9 -5.96 18.11 -15.94
N ASN A 10 -6.26 19.40 -15.82
CA ASN A 10 -6.61 20.03 -14.55
C ASN A 10 -7.90 19.44 -13.95
N LEU A 11 -8.87 19.05 -14.79
CA LEU A 11 -10.08 18.36 -14.33
C LEU A 11 -9.75 16.99 -13.70
N PHE A 12 -8.92 16.17 -14.35
CA PHE A 12 -8.51 14.88 -13.79
C PHE A 12 -7.63 15.03 -12.55
N LYS A 13 -6.74 16.03 -12.54
CA LYS A 13 -5.91 16.38 -11.38
C LYS A 13 -6.77 16.75 -10.18
N GLN A 14 -7.78 17.59 -10.36
CA GLN A 14 -8.70 17.95 -9.29
C GLN A 14 -9.50 16.72 -8.84
N LEU A 15 -10.04 15.94 -9.78
CA LEU A 15 -10.86 14.78 -9.46
C LEU A 15 -10.10 13.71 -8.66
N ILE A 16 -8.85 13.38 -9.04
CA ILE A 16 -8.06 12.40 -8.28
C ILE A 16 -7.62 12.95 -6.91
N PHE A 17 -7.39 14.26 -6.81
CA PHE A 17 -7.11 14.91 -5.54
C PHE A 17 -8.32 14.84 -4.61
N ASP A 18 -9.52 15.15 -5.09
CA ASP A 18 -10.75 15.10 -4.30
C ASP A 18 -11.06 13.67 -3.84
N ILE A 19 -10.85 12.68 -4.71
CA ILE A 19 -11.12 11.28 -4.39
C ILE A 19 -10.06 10.73 -3.42
N ALA A 20 -8.77 10.89 -3.75
CA ALA A 20 -7.69 10.11 -3.15
C ALA A 20 -6.63 10.93 -2.42
N GLY A 21 -6.70 12.27 -2.50
CA GLY A 21 -5.69 13.19 -1.98
C GLY A 21 -4.44 13.29 -2.86
N ILE A 22 -4.37 12.55 -3.96
CA ILE A 22 -3.18 12.46 -4.82
C ILE A 22 -2.98 13.79 -5.56
N ASP A 23 -1.84 14.44 -5.33
CA ASP A 23 -1.45 15.69 -5.97
C ASP A 23 -0.62 15.41 -7.24
N LEU A 24 -1.30 15.39 -8.39
CA LEU A 24 -0.63 15.24 -9.68
C LEU A 24 0.07 16.54 -10.11
N LYS A 25 1.39 16.48 -10.21
CA LYS A 25 2.20 17.57 -10.75
C LYS A 25 2.05 17.67 -12.29
N GLU A 26 2.25 18.87 -12.84
CA GLU A 26 2.09 19.16 -14.28
C GLU A 26 2.91 18.23 -15.19
N ASN A 27 4.11 17.84 -14.75
CA ASN A 27 4.97 16.92 -15.49
C ASN A 27 4.40 15.49 -15.63
N LYS A 28 3.27 15.16 -14.98
CA LYS A 28 2.57 13.89 -15.09
C LYS A 28 1.49 13.87 -16.18
N LYS A 29 1.25 14.97 -16.91
CA LYS A 29 0.23 15.05 -17.96
C LYS A 29 0.34 13.94 -19.01
N THR A 30 1.54 13.62 -19.47
CA THR A 30 1.77 12.53 -20.44
C THR A 30 1.42 11.16 -19.88
N LEU A 31 1.71 10.93 -18.59
CA LEU A 31 1.35 9.69 -17.90
C LEU A 31 -0.17 9.55 -17.78
N VAL A 32 -0.86 10.61 -17.36
CA VAL A 32 -2.34 10.63 -17.28
C VAL A 32 -2.94 10.33 -18.65
N SER A 33 -2.47 11.02 -19.70
CA SER A 33 -2.94 10.81 -21.07
C SER A 33 -2.76 9.35 -21.50
N SER A 34 -1.55 8.80 -21.34
CA SER A 34 -1.23 7.42 -21.75
C SER A 34 -2.08 6.37 -21.04
N ARG A 35 -2.29 6.53 -19.72
CA ARG A 35 -3.02 5.54 -18.92
C ARG A 35 -4.54 5.62 -19.15
N LEU A 36 -5.10 6.83 -19.23
CA LEU A 36 -6.55 7.00 -19.45
C LEU A 36 -6.97 6.77 -20.90
N GLN A 37 -6.06 6.90 -21.87
CA GLN A 37 -6.34 6.60 -23.28
C GLN A 37 -6.93 5.20 -23.48
N LYS A 38 -6.49 4.22 -22.69
CA LYS A 38 -7.04 2.84 -22.73
C LYS A 38 -8.53 2.80 -22.39
N ARG A 39 -9.01 3.71 -21.55
CA ARG A 39 -10.43 3.82 -21.17
C ARG A 39 -11.25 4.53 -22.24
N LEU A 40 -10.70 5.53 -22.91
CA LEU A 40 -11.34 6.15 -24.08
C LEU A 40 -11.58 5.09 -25.17
N VAL A 41 -10.57 4.26 -25.47
CA VAL A 41 -10.72 3.15 -26.44
C VAL A 41 -11.78 2.15 -25.97
N HIS A 42 -11.75 1.74 -24.71
CA HIS A 42 -12.72 0.80 -24.15
C HIS A 42 -14.17 1.27 -24.27
N HIS A 43 -14.42 2.56 -24.01
CA HIS A 43 -15.76 3.17 -24.09
C HIS A 43 -16.07 3.78 -25.47
N SER A 44 -15.21 3.58 -26.47
CA SER A 44 -15.34 4.16 -27.82
C SER A 44 -15.52 5.69 -27.83
N LEU A 45 -14.79 6.41 -26.95
CA LEU A 45 -14.83 7.86 -26.81
C LEU A 45 -13.73 8.54 -27.64
N ASN A 46 -13.98 9.75 -28.11
CA ASN A 46 -13.07 10.52 -28.97
C ASN A 46 -12.22 11.54 -28.20
N THR A 47 -12.68 11.97 -27.03
CA THR A 47 -12.05 13.01 -26.22
C THR A 47 -11.97 12.66 -24.73
N PHE A 48 -11.05 13.30 -24.01
CA PHE A 48 -10.92 13.13 -22.57
C PHE A 48 -12.05 13.85 -21.81
N GLY A 49 -12.59 14.94 -22.36
CA GLY A 49 -13.79 15.60 -21.85
C GLY A 49 -15.02 14.68 -21.82
N GLU A 50 -15.25 13.89 -22.88
CA GLU A 50 -16.30 12.86 -22.89
C GLU A 50 -16.09 11.82 -21.79
N TYR A 51 -14.85 11.38 -21.59
CA TYR A 51 -14.52 10.44 -20.51
C TYR A 51 -14.75 11.06 -19.13
N PHE A 52 -14.39 12.33 -18.93
CA PHE A 52 -14.66 13.05 -17.69
C PHE A 52 -16.17 13.20 -17.42
N ALA A 53 -16.96 13.48 -18.45
CA ALA A 53 -18.42 13.53 -18.33
C ALA A 53 -19.01 12.16 -17.96
N LEU A 54 -18.52 11.07 -18.57
CA LEU A 54 -18.90 9.70 -18.22
C LEU A 54 -18.60 9.39 -16.75
N LEU A 55 -17.40 9.75 -16.26
CA LEU A 55 -17.03 9.57 -14.85
C LEU A 55 -18.00 10.30 -13.91
N ASN A 56 -18.44 11.51 -14.25
CA ASN A 56 -19.39 12.27 -13.43
C ASN A 56 -20.82 11.71 -13.48
N ALA A 57 -21.21 11.12 -14.61
CA ALA A 57 -22.50 10.48 -14.78
C ALA A 57 -22.58 9.10 -14.09
N ASP A 58 -21.44 8.42 -13.90
CA ASP A 58 -21.37 7.13 -13.21
C ASP A 58 -21.67 7.26 -11.72
N LYS A 59 -22.92 6.95 -11.35
CA LYS A 59 -23.39 6.92 -9.96
C LYS A 59 -22.85 5.73 -9.16
N SER A 60 -22.42 4.67 -9.83
CA SER A 60 -21.86 3.49 -9.15
C SER A 60 -20.45 3.76 -8.63
N GLY A 61 -19.73 4.67 -9.28
CA GLY A 61 -18.32 4.97 -8.99
C GLY A 61 -17.34 3.90 -9.48
N ALA A 62 -17.81 2.85 -10.17
CA ALA A 62 -16.96 1.77 -10.66
C ALA A 62 -15.91 2.28 -11.66
N GLU A 63 -16.29 3.17 -12.59
CA GLU A 63 -15.34 3.71 -13.56
C GLU A 63 -14.38 4.70 -12.90
N LYS A 64 -14.82 5.43 -11.86
CA LYS A 64 -13.93 6.27 -11.04
C LYS A 64 -12.87 5.41 -10.36
N GLN A 65 -13.23 4.24 -9.83
CA GLN A 65 -12.26 3.32 -9.25
C GLN A 65 -11.26 2.81 -10.31
N VAL A 66 -11.71 2.50 -11.53
CA VAL A 66 -10.79 2.13 -12.62
C VAL A 66 -9.84 3.27 -12.97
N MET A 67 -10.32 4.52 -12.99
CA MET A 67 -9.47 5.69 -13.17
C MET A 67 -8.43 5.79 -12.06
N VAL A 68 -8.82 5.62 -10.79
CA VAL A 68 -7.92 5.63 -9.63
C VAL A 68 -6.85 4.54 -9.77
N ASP A 69 -7.24 3.30 -10.11
CA ASP A 69 -6.32 2.18 -10.33
C ASP A 69 -5.31 2.43 -11.45
N LEU A 70 -5.72 3.18 -12.47
CA LEU A 70 -4.84 3.58 -13.56
C LEU A 70 -3.92 4.72 -13.17
N LEU A 71 -4.37 5.69 -12.37
CA LEU A 71 -3.56 6.86 -12.02
C LEU A 71 -2.63 6.63 -10.82
N THR A 72 -2.91 5.63 -9.99
CA THR A 72 -2.02 5.18 -8.91
C THR A 72 -0.76 4.50 -9.46
N THR A 73 0.34 4.56 -8.72
CA THR A 73 1.61 3.91 -9.08
C THR A 73 2.00 2.94 -7.97
N ASN A 74 2.00 1.65 -8.29
CA ASN A 74 1.96 0.56 -7.32
C ASN A 74 3.24 -0.28 -7.33
N GLU A 75 4.41 0.36 -7.48
CA GLU A 75 5.68 -0.36 -7.53
C GLU A 75 6.07 -0.90 -6.14
N THR A 76 6.19 -2.22 -6.04
CA THR A 76 6.53 -2.91 -4.79
C THR A 76 7.21 -4.25 -5.10
N TYR A 77 8.04 -4.71 -4.16
CA TYR A 77 8.75 -5.98 -4.23
C TYR A 77 9.01 -6.49 -2.82
N PHE A 78 9.21 -7.81 -2.71
CA PHE A 78 9.46 -8.45 -1.43
C PHE A 78 10.74 -7.90 -0.80
N PHE A 79 10.68 -7.69 0.52
CA PHE A 79 11.80 -7.21 1.33
C PHE A 79 12.41 -5.89 0.84
N ARG A 80 11.60 -5.04 0.18
CA ARG A 80 11.98 -3.67 -0.19
C ARG A 80 12.43 -2.88 1.05
N GLU A 81 13.59 -2.23 0.98
CA GLU A 81 14.18 -1.50 2.12
C GLU A 81 14.47 -2.44 3.32
N PRO A 82 15.45 -3.36 3.20
CA PRO A 82 15.67 -4.47 4.13
C PRO A 82 15.89 -4.05 5.59
N ALA A 83 16.53 -2.90 5.83
CA ALA A 83 16.78 -2.37 7.17
C ALA A 83 15.50 -2.17 8.03
N HIS A 84 14.34 -1.93 7.39
CA HIS A 84 13.06 -1.86 8.09
C HIS A 84 12.59 -3.22 8.62
N PHE A 85 12.92 -4.31 7.90
CA PHE A 85 12.62 -5.66 8.32
C PHE A 85 13.60 -6.16 9.40
N ASP A 86 14.87 -5.75 9.32
CA ASP A 86 15.84 -5.98 10.40
C ASP A 86 15.38 -5.30 11.69
N PHE A 87 14.91 -4.05 11.60
CA PHE A 87 14.30 -3.36 12.73
C PHE A 87 13.03 -4.06 13.25
N LEU A 88 12.17 -4.58 12.38
CA LEU A 88 11.01 -5.36 12.82
C LEU A 88 11.46 -6.60 13.62
N VAL A 89 12.51 -7.31 13.19
CA VAL A 89 13.09 -8.42 13.95
C VAL A 89 13.59 -7.96 15.33
N ASP A 90 14.28 -6.81 15.41
CA ASP A 90 14.68 -6.23 16.70
C ASP A 90 13.48 -6.00 17.63
N VAL A 91 12.38 -5.43 17.12
CA VAL A 91 11.15 -5.20 17.88
C VAL A 91 10.57 -6.52 18.39
N LEU A 92 10.56 -7.57 17.55
CA LEU A 92 10.06 -8.90 17.91
C LEU A 92 10.95 -9.62 18.93
N HIS A 93 12.24 -9.27 19.05
CA HIS A 93 13.12 -9.81 20.09
C HIS A 93 12.93 -9.13 21.44
N HIS A 94 12.60 -7.84 21.47
CA HIS A 94 12.50 -7.04 22.70
C HIS A 94 11.07 -6.89 23.24
N ARG A 95 10.06 -7.35 22.51
CA ARG A 95 8.67 -7.36 22.99
C ARG A 95 8.50 -8.19 24.26
N ALA A 96 7.52 -7.82 25.07
CA ALA A 96 7.06 -8.69 26.15
C ALA A 96 6.55 -10.03 25.59
N ALA A 97 6.77 -11.10 26.37
CA ALA A 97 6.25 -12.43 26.06
C ALA A 97 4.72 -12.45 26.20
N GLY A 98 4.05 -13.15 25.29
CA GLY A 98 2.59 -13.18 25.22
C GLY A 98 2.00 -12.02 24.40
N GLY A 99 0.68 -12.04 24.22
CA GLY A 99 -0.05 -11.02 23.46
C GLY A 99 -0.10 -11.25 21.95
N HIS A 100 -1.19 -10.78 21.35
CA HIS A 100 -1.42 -10.80 19.90
C HIS A 100 -0.65 -9.65 19.24
N PHE A 101 0.28 -9.98 18.33
CA PHE A 101 1.07 -8.99 17.59
C PHE A 101 0.43 -8.64 16.25
N ARG A 102 0.06 -7.38 16.05
CA ARG A 102 -0.66 -6.92 14.86
C ARG A 102 0.20 -5.91 14.10
N ILE A 103 0.38 -6.15 12.80
CA ILE A 103 1.04 -5.20 11.90
C ILE A 103 0.06 -4.71 10.83
N TRP A 104 0.15 -3.42 10.49
CA TRP A 104 -0.56 -2.85 9.35
C TRP A 104 0.41 -2.42 8.24
N SER A 105 0.22 -2.94 7.02
CA SER A 105 0.79 -2.39 5.79
C SER A 105 -0.23 -1.42 5.17
N ALA A 106 -0.05 -0.13 5.44
CA ALA A 106 -0.87 0.96 4.93
C ALA A 106 -0.32 1.42 3.57
N ALA A 107 -1.05 1.12 2.49
CA ALA A 107 -0.61 1.12 1.08
C ALA A 107 0.17 -0.14 0.67
N SER A 108 -0.43 -1.30 0.95
CA SER A 108 0.17 -2.63 0.75
C SER A 108 0.40 -3.03 -0.70
N SER A 109 -0.13 -2.28 -1.67
CA SER A 109 -0.06 -2.56 -3.11
C SER A 109 -0.46 -4.02 -3.40
N SER A 110 0.31 -4.75 -4.20
CA SER A 110 0.08 -6.17 -4.52
C SER A 110 0.47 -7.14 -3.40
N GLY A 111 0.71 -6.66 -2.18
CA GLY A 111 0.85 -7.49 -0.97
C GLY A 111 2.25 -7.94 -0.60
N GLN A 112 3.28 -7.66 -1.41
CA GLN A 112 4.66 -8.11 -1.14
C GLN A 112 5.20 -7.60 0.19
N GLU A 113 4.92 -6.35 0.57
CA GLU A 113 5.31 -5.80 1.87
C GLU A 113 4.63 -6.55 3.02
N ALA A 114 3.31 -6.74 2.94
CA ALA A 114 2.53 -7.48 3.92
C ALA A 114 3.02 -8.92 4.08
N TYR A 115 3.30 -9.62 2.97
CA TYR A 115 3.82 -10.98 3.02
C TYR A 115 5.26 -11.08 3.51
N SER A 116 6.13 -10.10 3.22
CA SER A 116 7.47 -10.04 3.84
C SER A 116 7.38 -9.96 5.36
N MET A 117 6.47 -9.13 5.89
CA MET A 117 6.22 -9.06 7.34
C MET A 117 5.63 -10.36 7.87
N ALA A 118 4.67 -10.97 7.16
CA ALA A 118 4.08 -12.23 7.56
C ALA A 118 5.13 -13.36 7.65
N MET A 119 6.05 -13.46 6.69
CA MET A 119 7.14 -14.44 6.72
C MET A 119 8.04 -14.25 7.95
N ILE A 120 8.38 -13.01 8.28
CA ILE A 120 9.17 -12.70 9.50
C ILE A 120 8.40 -13.07 10.76
N LEU A 121 7.12 -12.73 10.85
CA LEU A 121 6.29 -13.06 12.01
C LEU A 121 6.16 -14.58 12.18
N ALA A 122 5.93 -15.31 11.08
CA ALA A 122 5.87 -16.76 11.09
C ALA A 122 7.20 -17.38 11.56
N ASP A 123 8.33 -16.83 11.12
CA ASP A 123 9.67 -17.28 11.51
C ASP A 123 9.99 -17.00 12.98
N LYS A 124 9.76 -15.76 13.45
CA LYS A 124 10.22 -15.30 14.77
C LYS A 124 9.24 -15.59 15.90
N LEU A 125 7.94 -15.64 15.61
CA LEU A 125 6.91 -15.75 16.65
C LEU A 125 6.34 -17.16 16.81
N GLY A 126 6.53 -18.04 15.82
CA GLY A 126 6.03 -19.41 15.85
C GLY A 126 4.54 -19.50 16.22
N LYS A 127 4.23 -20.06 17.40
CA LYS A 127 2.85 -20.27 17.88
C LYS A 127 2.16 -19.03 18.46
N VAL A 128 2.90 -17.96 18.73
CA VAL A 128 2.33 -16.74 19.29
C VAL A 128 1.30 -16.16 18.30
N PRO A 129 0.13 -15.69 18.75
CA PRO A 129 -0.86 -15.08 17.87
C PRO A 129 -0.32 -13.82 17.20
N TRP A 130 -0.49 -13.73 15.88
CA TRP A 130 -0.15 -12.55 15.11
C TRP A 130 -1.01 -12.47 13.85
N GLU A 131 -1.19 -11.25 13.34
CA GLU A 131 -1.83 -11.00 12.06
C GLU A 131 -1.21 -9.79 11.36
N VAL A 132 -1.33 -9.79 10.03
CA VAL A 132 -1.00 -8.65 9.17
C VAL A 132 -2.26 -8.16 8.49
N VAL A 133 -2.55 -6.87 8.61
CA VAL A 133 -3.58 -6.21 7.83
C VAL A 133 -2.87 -5.46 6.71
N GLY A 134 -3.25 -5.70 5.46
CA GLY A 134 -2.84 -4.91 4.30
C GLY A 134 -4.02 -4.07 3.82
N THR A 135 -3.79 -2.79 3.57
CA THR A 135 -4.80 -1.94 2.93
C THR A 135 -4.25 -1.21 1.74
N ASP A 136 -5.07 -1.03 0.70
CA ASP A 136 -4.71 -0.22 -0.45
C ASP A 136 -5.94 0.48 -1.04
N LEU A 137 -5.68 1.56 -1.77
CA LEU A 137 -6.71 2.28 -2.52
C LEU A 137 -7.05 1.55 -3.82
N SER A 138 -6.10 0.81 -4.40
CA SER A 138 -6.32 0.12 -5.67
C SER A 138 -6.92 -1.26 -5.45
N SER A 139 -8.18 -1.44 -5.87
CA SER A 139 -8.86 -2.74 -5.78
C SER A 139 -8.15 -3.79 -6.64
N ARG A 140 -7.64 -3.40 -7.81
CA ARG A 140 -6.90 -4.29 -8.72
C ARG A 140 -5.68 -4.94 -8.08
N VAL A 141 -4.86 -4.19 -7.34
CA VAL A 141 -3.66 -4.77 -6.70
C VAL A 141 -4.00 -5.59 -5.46
N LEU A 142 -5.09 -5.24 -4.76
CA LEU A 142 -5.59 -6.04 -3.65
C LEU A 142 -6.06 -7.43 -4.10
N GLU A 143 -6.60 -7.58 -5.30
CA GLU A 143 -6.91 -8.92 -5.85
C GLU A 143 -5.63 -9.75 -5.99
N THR A 144 -4.56 -9.19 -6.55
CA THR A 144 -3.24 -9.86 -6.59
C THR A 144 -2.76 -10.21 -5.19
N ALA A 145 -2.85 -9.29 -4.24
CA ALA A 145 -2.45 -9.50 -2.85
C ALA A 145 -3.22 -10.67 -2.19
N ARG A 146 -4.54 -10.74 -2.38
CA ARG A 146 -5.40 -11.81 -1.86
C ARG A 146 -5.06 -13.17 -2.46
N THR A 147 -4.81 -13.22 -3.77
CA THR A 147 -4.40 -14.48 -4.41
C THR A 147 -3.05 -14.95 -3.89
N GLY A 148 -2.12 -14.03 -3.59
CA GLY A 148 -0.76 -14.35 -3.19
C GLY A 148 0.04 -15.06 -4.29
N LEU A 149 -0.36 -14.90 -5.55
CA LEU A 149 0.30 -15.48 -6.72
C LEU A 149 1.19 -14.42 -7.37
N TYR A 150 2.46 -14.76 -7.57
CA TYR A 150 3.49 -13.84 -8.05
C TYR A 150 4.37 -14.51 -9.10
N SER A 151 4.96 -13.72 -10.01
CA SER A 151 6.02 -14.22 -10.87
C SER A 151 7.30 -14.48 -10.07
N MET A 152 7.97 -15.61 -10.31
CA MET A 152 9.28 -15.94 -9.74
C MET A 152 10.36 -14.90 -10.09
N MET A 153 10.20 -14.15 -11.19
CA MET A 153 11.11 -13.05 -11.53
C MET A 153 11.02 -11.85 -10.58
N ARG A 154 9.98 -11.80 -9.73
CA ARG A 154 9.74 -10.70 -8.77
C ARG A 154 9.99 -11.12 -7.32
N THR A 155 10.72 -12.21 -7.09
CA THR A 155 10.97 -12.78 -5.74
C THR A 155 12.41 -12.65 -5.28
N GLU A 156 13.24 -11.84 -5.96
CA GLU A 156 14.67 -11.67 -5.67
C GLU A 156 14.98 -11.26 -4.22
N GLY A 157 14.06 -10.52 -3.58
CA GLY A 157 14.21 -10.12 -2.17
C GLY A 157 13.92 -11.22 -1.15
N ILE A 158 13.34 -12.35 -1.53
CA ILE A 158 13.02 -13.45 -0.61
C ILE A 158 14.22 -14.37 -0.47
N THR A 159 14.63 -14.66 0.77
CA THR A 159 15.73 -15.62 1.02
C THR A 159 15.35 -17.04 0.57
N GLN A 160 16.36 -17.85 0.24
CA GLN A 160 16.13 -19.25 -0.17
C GLN A 160 15.46 -20.09 0.93
N ASP A 161 15.70 -19.76 2.20
CA ASP A 161 15.02 -20.41 3.32
C ASP A 161 13.52 -20.07 3.34
N TYR A 162 13.18 -18.78 3.22
CA TYR A 162 11.79 -18.34 3.20
C TYR A 162 11.03 -18.83 1.96
N LEU A 163 11.69 -18.87 0.80
CA LEU A 163 11.11 -19.47 -0.41
C LEU A 163 10.70 -20.93 -0.18
N ARG A 164 11.54 -21.72 0.49
CA ARG A 164 11.23 -23.14 0.76
C ARG A 164 10.11 -23.31 1.79
N ARG A 165 10.04 -22.43 2.79
CA ARG A 165 9.13 -22.56 3.93
C ARG A 165 7.76 -21.95 3.69
N PHE A 166 7.68 -20.88 2.91
CA PHE A 166 6.48 -20.04 2.83
C PHE A 166 5.90 -19.91 1.42
N CYS A 167 6.53 -20.54 0.43
CA CYS A 167 6.11 -20.43 -0.96
C CYS A 167 6.03 -21.81 -1.62
N LEU A 168 5.04 -21.98 -2.50
CA LEU A 168 4.91 -23.10 -3.42
C LEU A 168 5.39 -22.65 -4.80
N LYS A 169 6.25 -23.47 -5.41
CA LYS A 169 6.69 -23.25 -6.79
C LYS A 169 5.62 -23.80 -7.74
N GLY A 170 5.16 -22.96 -8.67
CA GLY A 170 4.21 -23.38 -9.70
C GLY A 170 4.82 -24.37 -10.68
N GLY A 171 4.00 -25.30 -11.16
CA GLY A 171 4.35 -26.27 -12.20
C GLY A 171 3.26 -26.35 -13.27
N GLY A 172 3.59 -26.93 -14.42
CA GLY A 172 2.68 -27.05 -15.56
C GLY A 172 2.16 -25.67 -16.01
N PRO A 173 0.84 -25.41 -15.98
CA PRO A 173 0.28 -24.12 -16.40
C PRO A 173 0.72 -22.92 -15.53
N HIS A 174 1.27 -23.19 -14.34
CA HIS A 174 1.78 -22.19 -13.41
C HIS A 174 3.31 -22.12 -13.38
N GLU A 175 3.99 -22.68 -14.39
CA GLU A 175 5.45 -22.61 -14.47
C GLU A 175 5.94 -21.14 -14.49
N GLY A 176 6.96 -20.84 -13.69
CA GLY A 176 7.46 -19.47 -13.51
C GLY A 176 6.66 -18.64 -12.51
N GLU A 177 5.63 -19.21 -11.88
CA GLU A 177 4.88 -18.58 -10.80
C GLU A 177 5.27 -19.14 -9.42
N LEU A 178 4.92 -18.36 -8.41
CA LEU A 178 5.11 -18.62 -7.00
C LEU A 178 3.82 -18.29 -6.26
N LEU A 179 3.36 -19.21 -5.43
CA LEU A 179 2.17 -19.02 -4.60
C LEU A 179 2.54 -18.98 -3.12
N ILE A 180 2.08 -17.97 -2.39
CA ILE A 180 2.21 -17.93 -0.93
C ILE A 180 1.35 -19.05 -0.30
N ILE A 181 1.92 -19.79 0.64
CA ILE A 181 1.22 -20.94 1.25
C ILE A 181 -0.08 -20.50 1.97
N PRO A 182 -1.14 -21.35 1.96
CA PRO A 182 -2.42 -21.03 2.60
C PRO A 182 -2.30 -20.65 4.08
N GLU A 183 -1.39 -21.28 4.82
CA GLU A 183 -1.17 -21.06 6.26
C GLU A 183 -0.67 -19.64 6.56
N LEU A 184 0.13 -19.09 5.64
CA LEU A 184 0.61 -17.71 5.75
C LEU A 184 -0.49 -16.74 5.33
N ARG A 185 -1.19 -17.01 4.22
CA ARG A 185 -2.30 -16.18 3.71
C ARG A 185 -3.47 -16.06 4.69
N SER A 186 -3.78 -17.11 5.45
CA SER A 186 -4.88 -17.08 6.42
C SER A 186 -4.65 -16.11 7.58
N ARG A 187 -3.42 -15.60 7.75
CA ARG A 187 -3.03 -14.61 8.76
C ARG A 187 -2.77 -13.22 8.17
N VAL A 188 -3.04 -13.03 6.88
CA VAL A 188 -2.92 -11.76 6.18
C VAL A 188 -4.27 -11.37 5.60
N THR A 189 -4.85 -10.28 6.08
CA THR A 189 -6.14 -9.77 5.60
C THR A 189 -5.93 -8.55 4.74
N PHE A 190 -6.54 -8.52 3.54
CA PHE A 190 -6.47 -7.39 2.62
C PHE A 190 -7.82 -6.68 2.49
N THR A 191 -7.84 -5.40 2.83
CA THR A 191 -9.05 -4.56 2.82
C THR A 191 -8.83 -3.30 1.99
N HIS A 192 -9.85 -2.89 1.22
CA HIS A 192 -9.78 -1.61 0.52
C HIS A 192 -9.85 -0.46 1.53
N ALA A 193 -8.90 0.48 1.47
CA ALA A 193 -8.92 1.68 2.28
C ALA A 193 -8.33 2.86 1.53
N ASN A 194 -8.98 4.01 1.66
CA ASN A 194 -8.46 5.28 1.19
C ASN A 194 -7.92 6.06 2.40
N LEU A 195 -6.60 6.25 2.43
CA LEU A 195 -5.92 6.96 3.53
C LEU A 195 -6.41 8.40 3.68
N ASN A 196 -6.92 9.00 2.60
CA ASN A 196 -7.43 10.37 2.59
C ASN A 196 -8.85 10.50 3.20
N THR A 197 -9.56 9.39 3.40
CA THR A 197 -10.91 9.38 3.99
C THR A 197 -10.93 8.72 5.37
N MET A 198 -12.14 8.51 5.92
CA MET A 198 -12.30 7.68 7.11
C MET A 198 -11.78 6.26 6.85
N LEU A 199 -10.93 5.76 7.74
CA LEU A 199 -10.37 4.42 7.67
C LEU A 199 -11.41 3.38 8.14
N PRO A 200 -11.43 2.17 7.57
CA PRO A 200 -12.24 1.07 8.09
C PRO A 200 -11.85 0.74 9.54
N ASP A 201 -12.74 0.08 10.27
CA ASP A 201 -12.41 -0.38 11.62
C ASP A 201 -11.52 -1.64 11.55
N ILE A 202 -10.21 -1.40 11.60
CA ILE A 202 -9.17 -2.42 11.54
C ILE A 202 -8.42 -2.57 12.88
N GLY A 203 -8.86 -1.86 13.93
CA GLY A 203 -8.29 -1.89 15.28
C GLY A 203 -6.96 -1.13 15.42
N LEU A 204 -6.20 -1.49 16.47
CA LEU A 204 -4.90 -0.89 16.80
C LEU A 204 -3.73 -1.84 16.48
N PHE A 205 -2.56 -1.29 16.15
CA PHE A 205 -1.40 -2.04 15.70
C PHE A 205 -0.15 -1.79 16.55
N ASP A 206 0.69 -2.81 16.68
CA ASP A 206 1.99 -2.71 17.32
C ASP A 206 3.00 -2.01 16.40
N VAL A 207 2.90 -2.28 15.09
CA VAL A 207 3.72 -1.65 14.05
C VAL A 207 2.85 -1.29 12.85
N ILE A 208 3.07 -0.11 12.27
CA ILE A 208 2.46 0.32 11.01
C ILE A 208 3.56 0.66 10.01
N PHE A 209 3.48 0.07 8.82
CA PHE A 209 4.28 0.45 7.65
C PHE A 209 3.43 1.35 6.76
N LEU A 210 3.91 2.57 6.49
CA LEU A 210 3.31 3.56 5.60
C LEU A 210 4.39 4.08 4.65
N ARG A 211 4.85 3.22 3.74
CA ARG A 211 6.05 3.49 2.95
C ARG A 211 5.75 3.80 1.50
N ASN A 212 6.52 4.73 0.95
CA ASN A 212 6.53 5.12 -0.46
C ASN A 212 5.16 5.56 -1.01
N VAL A 213 4.29 6.10 -0.14
CA VAL A 213 2.93 6.56 -0.48
C VAL A 213 2.74 8.05 -0.15
N MET A 214 3.40 8.57 0.87
CA MET A 214 3.30 9.97 1.29
C MET A 214 3.85 10.94 0.24
N ILE A 215 4.73 10.45 -0.63
CA ILE A 215 5.27 11.20 -1.78
C ILE A 215 4.20 11.66 -2.79
N TYR A 216 3.00 11.08 -2.77
CA TYR A 216 1.90 11.45 -3.66
C TYR A 216 0.98 12.54 -3.11
N PHE A 217 1.15 12.92 -1.85
CA PHE A 217 0.26 13.87 -1.16
C PHE A 217 0.92 15.24 -0.98
N ASN A 218 0.11 16.29 -0.92
CA ASN A 218 0.57 17.60 -0.46
C ASN A 218 0.68 17.64 1.08
N ASP A 219 1.34 18.65 1.64
CA ASP A 219 1.67 18.66 3.07
C ASP A 219 0.44 18.69 3.98
N ASP A 220 -0.64 19.36 3.59
CA ASP A 220 -1.90 19.37 4.35
C ASP A 220 -2.52 17.96 4.40
N THR A 221 -2.60 17.29 3.24
CA THR A 221 -3.08 15.91 3.14
C THR A 221 -2.20 14.97 3.95
N LYS A 222 -0.87 15.13 3.90
CA LYS A 222 0.06 14.34 4.70
C LYS A 222 -0.22 14.47 6.21
N ARG A 223 -0.43 15.69 6.71
CA ARG A 223 -0.76 15.93 8.14
C ARG A 223 -2.02 15.19 8.55
N THR A 224 -3.07 15.29 7.73
CA THR A 224 -4.34 14.60 7.99
C THR A 224 -4.19 13.09 7.99
N ILE A 225 -3.46 12.53 7.02
CA ILE A 225 -3.19 11.09 6.94
C ILE A 225 -2.40 10.63 8.17
N ILE A 226 -1.27 11.28 8.49
CA ILE A 226 -0.45 10.90 9.65
C ILE A 226 -1.27 10.92 10.93
N LYS A 227 -2.11 11.94 11.15
CA LYS A 227 -2.99 11.97 12.33
C LYS A 227 -3.86 10.71 12.43
N ARG A 228 -4.54 10.33 11.35
CA ARG A 228 -5.39 9.11 11.31
C ARG A 228 -4.59 7.82 11.49
N ILE A 229 -3.36 7.77 10.95
CA ILE A 229 -2.47 6.61 11.10
C ILE A 229 -2.06 6.44 12.57
N LEU A 230 -1.68 7.54 13.24
CA LEU A 230 -1.26 7.52 14.63
C LEU A 230 -2.40 7.18 15.59
N GLU A 231 -3.65 7.51 15.24
CA GLU A 231 -4.85 7.04 15.98
C GLU A 231 -5.03 5.51 15.94
N ARG A 232 -4.36 4.82 15.01
CA ARG A 232 -4.37 3.34 14.89
C ARG A 232 -3.12 2.69 15.47
N LEU A 233 -2.18 3.47 15.98
CA LEU A 233 -0.96 2.95 16.58
C LEU A 233 -1.17 2.78 18.09
N LYS A 234 -0.71 1.64 18.64
CA LYS A 234 -0.74 1.41 20.08
C LYS A 234 0.28 2.32 20.78
N PRO A 235 0.05 2.70 22.06
CA PRO A 235 1.09 3.32 22.88
C PRO A 235 2.38 2.50 22.87
N GLY A 236 3.52 3.14 22.64
CA GLY A 236 4.82 2.47 22.49
C GLY A 236 5.06 1.80 21.13
N GLY A 237 4.06 1.79 20.23
CA GLY A 237 4.16 1.21 18.90
C GLY A 237 5.01 2.01 17.93
N TYR A 238 5.33 1.40 16.78
CA TYR A 238 6.21 1.99 15.77
C TYR A 238 5.49 2.30 14.45
N LEU A 239 5.79 3.46 13.88
CA LEU A 239 5.44 3.85 12.52
C LEU A 239 6.71 3.91 11.67
N ILE A 240 6.69 3.20 10.55
CA ILE A 240 7.81 3.10 9.60
C ILE A 240 7.37 3.70 8.27
N VAL A 241 8.16 4.64 7.75
CA VAL A 241 7.95 5.27 6.42
C VAL A 241 9.10 4.92 5.48
N GLY A 242 8.94 5.21 4.19
CA GLY A 242 9.96 4.93 3.18
C GLY A 242 11.14 5.92 3.24
N HIS A 243 12.27 5.54 2.64
CA HIS A 243 13.53 6.33 2.73
C HIS A 243 13.44 7.80 2.31
N SER A 244 12.54 8.13 1.37
CA SER A 244 12.37 9.50 0.87
C SER A 244 11.34 10.31 1.67
N GLU A 245 10.81 9.75 2.76
CA GLU A 245 9.71 10.30 3.53
C GLU A 245 10.18 10.70 4.94
N SER A 246 9.50 11.69 5.54
CA SER A 246 9.83 12.16 6.88
C SER A 246 8.57 12.68 7.56
N LEU A 247 8.45 12.41 8.85
CA LEU A 247 7.41 13.00 9.70
C LEU A 247 7.83 14.34 10.31
N LYS A 248 9.05 14.82 10.04
CA LYS A 248 9.53 16.09 10.58
C LYS A 248 8.60 17.23 10.16
N GLY A 249 8.06 17.93 11.15
CA GLY A 249 7.13 19.03 10.93
C GLY A 249 5.72 18.59 10.51
N LEU A 250 5.40 17.30 10.48
CA LEU A 250 4.05 16.76 10.22
C LEU A 250 3.31 16.36 11.50
N SER A 251 4.03 15.88 12.51
CA SER A 251 3.47 15.50 13.82
C SER A 251 4.52 15.57 14.92
N ASP A 252 4.09 15.99 16.12
CA ASP A 252 4.91 15.99 17.34
C ASP A 252 4.54 14.83 18.29
N CYS A 253 3.60 13.96 17.90
CA CYS A 253 3.09 12.85 18.71
C CYS A 253 4.00 11.61 18.69
N VAL A 254 5.04 11.62 17.87
CA VAL A 254 6.00 10.53 17.74
C VAL A 254 7.42 11.05 17.78
N THR A 255 8.34 10.22 18.27
CA THR A 255 9.77 10.52 18.33
C THR A 255 10.52 9.64 17.34
N ALA A 256 11.45 10.21 16.56
CA ALA A 256 12.30 9.44 15.66
C ALA A 256 13.31 8.62 16.48
N VAL A 257 13.35 7.30 16.27
CA VAL A 257 14.24 6.38 17.01
C VAL A 257 15.34 5.78 16.13
N LYS A 258 15.08 5.65 14.84
CA LYS A 258 16.04 5.35 13.76
C LYS A 258 15.64 6.17 12.53
N PRO A 259 16.51 6.33 11.51
CA PRO A 259 16.08 6.92 10.24
C PRO A 259 14.78 6.25 9.76
N THR A 260 13.80 7.08 9.39
CA THR A 260 12.47 6.65 8.89
C THR A 260 11.63 5.75 9.81
N VAL A 261 12.02 5.63 11.09
CA VAL A 261 11.30 4.87 12.12
C VAL A 261 10.96 5.78 13.29
N TYR A 262 9.68 5.82 13.64
CA TYR A 262 9.11 6.69 14.65
C TYR A 262 8.38 5.86 15.69
N GLN A 263 8.47 6.25 16.97
CA GLN A 263 7.79 5.59 18.07
C GLN A 263 6.76 6.54 18.69
N GLN A 264 5.54 6.04 18.91
CA GLN A 264 4.55 6.74 19.71
C GLN A 264 4.89 6.61 21.19
N GLN A 265 4.86 7.72 21.92
CA GLN A 265 5.16 7.70 23.34
C GLN A 265 4.22 6.73 24.07
N ALA A 266 4.77 5.94 24.97
CA ALA A 266 3.96 5.19 25.94
C ALA A 266 3.36 6.22 26.91
N ALA A 267 2.05 6.11 27.15
CA ALA A 267 1.38 6.90 28.19
C ALA A 267 1.86 6.48 29.59
#